data_AF-A0A1C0BSR8-F1
#
_entry.id   AF-A0A1C0BSR8-F1
#
_cell.length_a   1.000
_cell.length_b   1.000
_cell.length_c   1.000
_cell.angle_alpha   90.00
_cell.angle_beta   90.00
_cell.angle_gamma   90.00
#
_symmetry.space_group_name_H-M   'P 1'
#
loop_
_entity.id
_entity.type
_entity.pdbx_description
1 polymer ?
#
loop_
_entity_poly.entity_id
_entity_poly.type
_entity_poly.pdbx_seq_one_letter_code
_entity_poly.pdbx_strand_id
1 'polypeptide(L)' 'MESHKDHIHLLIECNPQHYIPSIVKAFKGVSARLLFKKHPELKQQLWGGHLWNPRYFVATGSNNTEKQIRAYIQSQKKK' A
#
# COMPACT_ATOMS: atom_id res chain seq x y z
N MET A 1 -4.96 9.49 0.09
CA MET A 1 -3.52 9.42 -0.26
C MET A 1 -2.92 10.72 0.19
N GLU A 2 -1.86 10.64 0.98
CA GLU A 2 -1.08 11.82 1.38
C GLU A 2 0.30 11.72 0.73
N SER A 3 0.80 12.84 0.22
CA SER A 3 2.10 12.90 -0.45
C SER A 3 2.94 13.98 0.18
N HIS A 4 4.16 13.60 0.57
CA HIS A 4 5.20 14.52 0.97
C HIS A 4 6.27 14.61 -0.13
N LYS A 5 7.30 15.43 0.09
CA LYS A 5 8.34 15.68 -0.91
C LYS A 5 9.15 14.42 -1.25
N ASP A 6 9.27 13.48 -0.32
CA ASP A 6 10.16 12.31 -0.40
C ASP A 6 9.46 10.96 -0.14
N HIS A 7 8.18 10.96 0.26
CA HIS A 7 7.41 9.74 0.53
C HIS A 7 5.90 9.94 0.30
N ILE A 8 5.18 8.81 0.17
CA ILE A 8 3.72 8.79 0.04
C ILE A 8 3.10 7.84 1.07
N HIS A 9 1.93 8.20 1.58
CA HIS A 9 1.12 7.36 2.46
C HIS A 9 -0.18 6.96 1.74
N LEU A 10 -0.46 5.65 1.75
CA LEU A 10 -1.64 5.06 1.15
C LEU A 10 -2.41 4.29 2.22
N LEU A 11 -3.68 4.65 2.42
CA LEU A 11 -4.64 3.80 3.12
C LEU A 11 -5.32 2.94 2.06
N ILE A 12 -5.19 1.62 2.20
CA ILE A 12 -5.65 0.65 1.20
C ILE A 12 -6.62 -0.31 1.89
N GLU A 13 -7.82 -0.41 1.37
CA GLU A 13 -8.73 -1.51 1.67
C GLU A 13 -8.40 -2.68 0.74
N CYS A 14 -8.17 -3.86 1.30
CA CYS A 14 -7.86 -5.06 0.51
C CYS A 14 -8.50 -6.31 1.12
N ASN A 15 -8.97 -7.20 0.25
CA ASN A 15 -9.44 -8.52 0.66
C ASN A 15 -8.31 -9.40 1.25
N PRO A 16 -8.64 -10.36 2.15
CA PRO A 16 -7.68 -11.29 2.73
C PRO A 16 -6.89 -12.13 1.72
N GLN A 17 -7.42 -12.33 0.51
CA GLN A 17 -6.74 -13.07 -0.56
C GLN A 17 -5.61 -12.25 -1.22
N HIS A 18 -5.55 -10.95 -0.98
CA HIS A 18 -4.49 -10.13 -1.55
C HIS A 18 -3.21 -10.27 -0.74
N TYR A 19 -2.13 -10.65 -1.43
CA TYR A 19 -0.80 -10.64 -0.85
C TYR A 19 -0.21 -9.23 -0.86
N ILE A 20 0.01 -8.66 0.32
CA ILE A 20 0.48 -7.27 0.49
C ILE A 20 1.74 -6.94 -0.34
N PRO A 21 2.79 -7.79 -0.39
CA PRO A 21 3.96 -7.51 -1.23
C PRO A 21 3.63 -7.40 -2.73
N SER A 22 2.62 -8.15 -3.23
CA SER A 22 2.17 -8.03 -4.62
C SER A 22 1.50 -6.68 -4.87
N ILE A 23 0.67 -6.21 -3.93
CA ILE A 23 0.04 -4.88 -4.01
C ILE A 23 1.13 -3.79 -4.06
N VAL A 24 2.09 -3.83 -3.13
CA VAL A 24 3.17 -2.84 -3.08
C VAL A 24 4.05 -2.88 -4.32
N LYS A 25 4.38 -4.07 -4.83
CA LYS A 25 5.13 -4.25 -6.08
C LYS A 25 4.39 -3.61 -7.26
N ALA A 26 3.08 -3.85 -7.37
CA ALA A 26 2.27 -3.26 -8.42
C ALA A 26 2.27 -1.72 -8.32
N PHE A 27 1.99 -1.17 -7.13
CA PHE A 27 1.99 0.28 -6.94
C PHE A 27 3.33 0.92 -7.29
N LYS A 28 4.42 0.45 -6.68
CA LYS A 28 5.75 1.05 -6.89
C LYS A 28 6.23 0.85 -8.33
N GLY A 29 6.01 -0.33 -8.91
CA GLY A 29 6.44 -0.65 -10.27
C GLY A 29 5.68 0.13 -11.33
N VAL A 30 4.34 0.12 -11.28
CA VAL A 30 3.50 0.79 -12.27
C VAL A 30 3.65 2.31 -12.17
N SER A 31 3.64 2.88 -10.97
CA SER A 31 3.83 4.32 -10.78
C SER A 31 5.20 4.78 -11.27
N ALA A 32 6.28 4.06 -10.96
CA ALA A 32 7.62 4.39 -11.46
C ALA A 32 7.67 4.36 -13.00
N ARG A 33 7.10 3.31 -13.61
CA ARG A 33 7.07 3.21 -15.08
C ARG A 33 6.31 4.37 -15.71
N LEU A 34 5.13 4.69 -15.19
CA LEU A 34 4.28 5.76 -15.73
C LEU A 34 4.90 7.14 -15.51
N LEU A 35 5.48 7.40 -14.35
CA LEU A 35 6.14 8.67 -14.05
C LEU A 35 7.37 8.87 -14.92
N PHE A 36 8.23 7.87 -15.08
CA PHE A 36 9.37 7.99 -15.99
C PHE A 36 8.97 8.12 -17.47
N LYS A 37 7.79 7.61 -17.87
CA LYS A 37 7.27 7.83 -19.23
C LYS A 37 6.76 9.25 -19.40
N LYS A 38 6.10 9.81 -18.39
CA LYS A 38 5.54 11.17 -18.41
C LYS A 38 6.60 12.26 -18.19
N HIS A 39 7.62 11.93 -17.40
CA HIS A 39 8.71 12.81 -16.96
C HIS A 39 10.07 12.10 -17.17
N PRO A 40 10.55 11.98 -18.42
CA PRO A 40 11.80 11.29 -18.73
C PRO A 40 13.03 11.89 -18.03
N GLU A 41 13.00 13.18 -17.73
CA GLU A 41 14.03 13.93 -16.99
C GLU A 41 14.33 13.32 -15.62
N LEU A 42 13.33 12.72 -14.97
CA LEU A 42 13.49 12.09 -13.66
C LEU A 42 14.47 10.93 -13.68
N LYS A 43 14.66 10.25 -14.82
CA LYS A 43 15.64 9.13 -14.90
C LYS A 43 17.07 9.60 -14.70
N GLN A 44 17.39 10.83 -15.10
CA GLN A 44 18.72 11.42 -14.92
C GLN A 44 18.89 11.95 -13.50
N GLN A 45 17.82 12.50 -12.91
CA GLN A 45 17.85 13.09 -11.57
C GLN A 45 17.82 12.03 -10.45
N LEU A 46 17.20 10.87 -10.69
CA LEU A 46 16.93 9.88 -9.67
C LEU A 46 17.73 8.59 -9.90
N TRP A 47 18.79 8.42 -9.10
CA TRP A 47 19.42 7.14 -8.73
C TRP A 47 19.49 6.07 -9.84
N GLY A 48 19.86 6.44 -11.07
CA GLY A 48 19.96 5.49 -12.20
C GLY A 48 18.62 4.91 -12.67
N GLY A 49 17.51 5.64 -12.54
CA GLY A 49 16.18 5.19 -12.94
C GLY A 49 15.38 4.48 -11.85
N HIS A 50 15.77 4.63 -10.58
CA HIS A 50 14.99 4.17 -9.43
C HIS A 50 14.18 5.32 -8.83
N LEU A 51 12.85 5.27 -8.97
CA LEU A 51 11.96 6.27 -8.39
C LEU A 51 11.76 6.08 -6.88
N TRP A 52 11.57 4.82 -6.45
CA TRP A 52 11.22 4.50 -5.07
C TRP A 52 12.39 3.85 -4.33
N ASN A 53 12.54 4.18 -3.05
CA ASN A 53 13.35 3.38 -2.13
C ASN A 53 12.88 1.91 -2.20
N PRO A 54 13.76 0.90 -2.26
CA PRO A 54 13.34 -0.51 -2.34
C PRO A 54 12.47 -0.96 -1.16
N ARG A 55 12.65 -0.36 0.02
CA ARG A 55 11.89 -0.68 1.23
C ARG A 55 10.48 -0.06 1.21
N TYR A 56 9.62 -0.54 2.09
CA TYR A 56 8.28 0.00 2.32
C TYR A 56 7.84 -0.34 3.75
N PHE A 57 6.87 0.42 4.27
CA PHE A 57 6.25 0.20 5.58
C PHE A 57 4.77 -0.15 5.40
N VAL A 58 4.27 -1.10 6.20
CA VAL A 58 2.86 -1.48 6.24
C VAL A 58 2.45 -1.68 7.69
N ALA A 59 1.30 -1.13 8.05
CA ALA A 59 0.62 -1.39 9.30
C ALA A 59 -0.86 -1.66 9.02
N THR A 60 -1.47 -2.54 9.81
CA THR A 60 -2.91 -2.79 9.77
C THR A 60 -3.63 -1.73 10.59
N GLY A 61 -4.56 -1.02 9.95
CA GLY A 61 -5.52 -0.16 10.63
C GLY A 61 -6.84 -0.91 10.81
N SER A 62 -7.43 -0.85 12.00
CA SER A 62 -8.73 -1.46 12.29
C SER A 62 -9.60 -0.44 13.02
N ASN A 63 -10.80 -0.20 12.48
CA ASN A 63 -11.87 0.50 13.19
C ASN A 63 -12.77 -0.49 13.96
N ASN A 64 -12.41 -1.78 13.98
CA ASN A 64 -13.22 -2.80 14.65
C ASN A 64 -13.10 -2.61 16.17
N THR A 65 -14.25 -2.39 16.79
CA THR A 65 -14.38 -2.34 18.24
C THR A 65 -14.34 -3.74 18.83
N GLU A 66 -13.89 -3.87 20.09
CA GLU A 66 -13.96 -5.13 20.84
C GLU A 66 -15.37 -5.74 20.81
N LYS A 67 -16.39 -4.88 20.87
CA LYS A 67 -17.81 -5.27 20.78
C LYS A 67 -18.13 -5.99 19.47
N GLN A 68 -17.65 -5.47 18.33
CA GLN A 68 -17.87 -6.11 17.02
C GLN A 68 -17.17 -7.46 16.92
N ILE A 69 -15.94 -7.57 17.46
CA ILE A 69 -15.18 -8.83 17.49
C ILE A 69 -15.93 -9.87 18.34
N ARG A 70 -16.39 -9.48 19.55
CA ARG A 70 -17.15 -10.38 20.43
C ARG A 70 -18.46 -10.84 19.80
N ALA A 71 -19.22 -9.93 19.19
CA ALA A 71 -20.47 -10.25 18.50
C ALA A 71 -20.26 -11.26 17.36
N TYR A 72 -19.20 -11.05 16.56
CA TYR A 72 -18.81 -11.98 15.51
C TYR A 72 -18.51 -13.38 16.07
N ILE A 73 -17.65 -13.50 17.09
CA ILE A 73 -17.31 -14.80 17.71
C ILE A 73 -18.55 -15.51 18.26
N GLN A 74 -19.45 -14.78 18.93
CA GLN A 74 -20.67 -15.36 19.49
C GLN A 74 -21.63 -15.86 18.41
N SER A 75 -21.75 -15.16 17.28
CA SER A 75 -22.59 -15.59 16.16
C SER A 75 -22.11 -16.88 15.49
N GLN A 76 -20.79 -17.13 15.49
CA GLN A 76 -20.23 -18.36 14.90
C GLN A 76 -20.56 -19.62 15.73
N LYS A 77 -20.80 -19.49 17.04
CA LYS A 77 -21.16 -20.61 17.93
C LYS A 77 -22.64 -21.00 17.88
N LYS A 78 -23.49 -20.18 17.26
CA LYS A 78 -24.94 -20.42 17.15
C LYS A 78 -25.33 -21.12 15.84
N LYS A 79 -24.35 -21.58 15.07
CA LYS A 79 -24.53 -22.38 13.87
C LYS A 79 -24.26 -23.85 14.17
#